data_AF-A0A3C0QKT7-F1
#
_entry.id   AF-A0A3C0QKT7-F1
#
_cell.length_a   1.000
_cell.length_b   1.000
_cell.length_c   1.000
_cell.angle_alpha   90.00
_cell.angle_beta   90.00
_cell.angle_gamma   90.00
#
_symmetry.space_group_name_H-M   'P 1'
#
loop_
_entity.id
_entity.type
_entity.pdbx_description
1 polymer ?
#
loop_
_entity_poly.entity_id
_entity_poly.type
_entity_poly.pdbx_seq_one_letter_code
_entity_poly.pdbx_strand_id
1 'polypeptide(L)'
;MKEQKTDLLIIGAGPGGLGAALYVKRSGLDFLIVEKNMAGGQIINTDMIENYPGFMDNISGFDLAQKLSDHCKSFKIEIMEYSPIESIEEVRHNDGGKSYKFKCSGENSVIYAGAIIIATGARP
;
A
#
# COMPACT_ATOMS: atom_id res chain seq x y z
N MET A 1 -13.62 -7.45 -16.45
CA MET A 1 -12.80 -7.53 -15.22
C MET A 1 -11.37 -7.25 -15.65
N LYS A 2 -10.75 -6.19 -15.13
CA LYS A 2 -9.38 -5.79 -15.53
C LYS A 2 -8.38 -6.71 -14.84
N GLU A 3 -7.42 -7.27 -15.58
CA GLU A 3 -6.35 -8.10 -15.00
C GLU A 3 -5.04 -7.29 -14.92
N GLN A 4 -4.35 -7.38 -13.79
CA GLN A 4 -3.06 -6.75 -13.56
C GLN A 4 -2.08 -7.79 -13.00
N LYS A 5 -0.80 -7.69 -13.38
CA LYS A 5 0.27 -8.55 -12.90
C LYS A 5 1.39 -7.66 -12.37
N THR A 6 1.98 -8.07 -11.25
CA THR A 6 3.09 -7.36 -10.64
C THR A 6 3.97 -8.33 -9.86
N ASP A 7 5.20 -7.96 -9.51
CA ASP A 7 6.05 -8.83 -8.69
C ASP A 7 5.58 -8.83 -7.23
N LEU A 8 5.15 -7.66 -6.73
CA LEU A 8 4.74 -7.45 -5.34
C LEU A 8 3.46 -6.61 -5.22
N LEU A 9 2.51 -7.07 -4.41
CA LEU A 9 1.35 -6.25 -4.01
C LEU A 9 1.48 -5.80 -2.55
N ILE A 10 1.39 -4.48 -2.32
CA ILE A 10 1.28 -3.88 -0.99
C ILE A 10 -0.19 -3.55 -0.73
N ILE A 11 -0.78 -4.12 0.33
CA ILE A 11 -2.18 -3.87 0.70
C ILE A 11 -2.23 -2.93 1.91
N GLY A 12 -2.70 -1.71 1.68
CA GLY A 12 -2.81 -0.62 2.65
C GLY A 12 -1.80 0.49 2.38
N ALA A 13 -2.26 1.74 2.36
CA ALA A 13 -1.45 2.95 2.17
C ALA A 13 -1.42 3.84 3.42
N GLY A 14 -1.38 3.23 4.61
CA GLY A 14 -0.94 3.90 5.83
C GLY A 14 0.59 4.04 5.91
N PRO A 15 1.15 4.54 7.02
CA PRO A 15 2.60 4.73 7.16
C PRO A 15 3.42 3.46 6.92
N GLY A 16 2.91 2.28 7.34
CA GLY A 16 3.57 1.00 7.09
C GLY A 16 3.65 0.63 5.61
N GLY A 17 2.58 0.83 4.85
CA GLY A 17 2.55 0.55 3.42
C GLY A 17 3.32 1.56 2.58
N LEU A 18 3.19 2.85 2.90
CA LEU A 18 3.94 3.93 2.25
C LEU A 18 5.45 3.79 2.52
N GLY A 19 5.83 3.46 3.75
CA GLY A 19 7.22 3.16 4.10
C GLY A 19 7.77 1.96 3.32
N ALA A 20 7.01 0.87 3.24
CA ALA A 20 7.40 -0.30 2.45
C ALA A 20 7.57 0.05 0.96
N ALA A 21 6.64 0.82 0.38
CA ALA A 21 6.67 1.22 -1.02
C ALA A 21 7.96 1.95 -1.41
N LEU A 22 8.46 2.85 -0.55
CA LEU A 22 9.73 3.56 -0.79
C LEU A 22 10.92 2.59 -0.87
N TYR A 23 10.96 1.57 -0.02
CA TYR A 23 12.03 0.57 -0.05
C TYR A 23 11.91 -0.37 -1.25
N VAL A 24 10.70 -0.80 -1.59
CA VAL A 24 10.45 -1.63 -2.78
C VAL A 24 10.83 -0.87 -4.06
N LYS A 25 10.50 0.42 -4.16
CA LYS A 25 10.92 1.23 -5.30
C LYS A 25 12.43 1.25 -5.50
N ARG A 26 13.20 1.22 -4.41
CA ARG A 26 14.67 1.18 -4.43
C ARG A 26 15.23 -0.19 -4.80
N SER A 27 14.50 -1.28 -4.62
CA SER A 27 14.94 -2.60 -5.06
C SER A 27 14.74 -2.83 -6.56
N GLY A 28 13.95 -1.99 -7.23
CA GLY A 28 13.68 -2.10 -8.66
C GLY A 28 12.63 -3.14 -9.03
N LEU A 29 11.92 -3.69 -8.04
CA LEU A 29 10.77 -4.57 -8.28
C LEU A 29 9.62 -3.80 -8.92
N ASP A 30 8.86 -4.47 -9.78
CA ASP A 30 7.54 -3.99 -10.17
C ASP A 30 6.55 -4.24 -9.02
N PHE A 31 5.80 -3.21 -8.64
CA PHE A 31 4.88 -3.33 -7.52
C PHE A 31 3.67 -2.42 -7.65
N LEU A 32 2.58 -2.83 -7.01
CA LEU A 32 1.37 -2.04 -6.82
C LEU A 32 1.13 -1.81 -5.33
N ILE A 33 0.56 -0.65 -5.00
CA ILE A 33 -0.01 -0.38 -3.69
C ILE A 33 -1.49 -0.05 -3.82
N VAL A 34 -2.31 -0.75 -3.05
CA VAL A 34 -3.77 -0.60 -3.03
C VAL A 34 -4.23 -0.13 -1.67
N GLU A 35 -5.17 0.81 -1.64
CA GLU A 35 -5.78 1.33 -0.43
C GLU A 35 -7.30 1.38 -0.60
N LYS A 36 -8.04 0.92 0.40
CA LYS A 36 -9.50 0.88 0.35
C LYS A 36 -10.15 2.26 0.50
N ASN A 37 -9.43 3.24 1.03
CA ASN A 37 -9.85 4.64 1.15
C ASN A 37 -8.83 5.57 0.46
N MET A 38 -8.64 6.77 1.01
CA MET A 38 -7.51 7.64 0.71
C MET A 38 -6.25 7.18 1.45
N ALA A 39 -5.09 7.45 0.86
CA ALA A 39 -3.80 7.19 1.47
C ALA A 39 -3.61 7.99 2.78
N GLY A 40 -2.90 7.40 3.73
CA GLY A 40 -2.55 7.98 5.02
C GLY A 40 -2.89 7.10 6.22
N GLY A 41 -3.89 6.22 6.11
CA GLY A 41 -4.26 5.29 7.18
C GLY A 41 -4.79 5.99 8.44
N GLN A 42 -4.58 5.39 9.61
CA GLN A 42 -5.18 5.89 10.87
C GLN A 42 -4.65 7.24 11.31
N ILE A 43 -3.41 7.58 10.96
CA ILE A 43 -2.71 8.78 11.43
C ILE A 43 -3.43 10.06 10.98
N ILE A 44 -4.24 10.00 9.91
CA ILE A 44 -5.04 11.11 9.41
C ILE A 44 -5.97 11.69 10.49
N ASN A 45 -6.44 10.86 11.43
CA ASN A 45 -7.38 11.27 12.47
C ASN A 45 -6.70 11.82 13.73
N THR A 46 -5.38 11.95 13.75
CA THR A 46 -4.64 12.48 14.89
C THR A 46 -4.49 14.00 14.76
N ASP A 47 -5.00 14.75 15.74
CA ASP A 47 -4.92 16.21 15.74
C ASP A 47 -3.48 16.71 15.74
N MET A 48 -2.64 16.14 16.62
CA MET A 48 -1.26 16.56 16.80
C MET A 48 -0.36 15.37 17.14
N ILE A 49 0.82 15.32 16.53
CA ILE A 49 1.83 14.29 16.69
C ILE A 49 3.10 14.93 17.22
N GLU A 50 3.56 14.42 18.36
CA GLU A 50 4.73 14.92 19.10
C GLU A 50 5.87 13.89 19.17
N ASN A 51 5.61 12.67 18.69
CA ASN A 51 6.49 11.52 18.91
C ASN A 51 6.96 10.84 17.61
N TYR A 52 6.83 11.51 16.45
CA TYR A 52 7.38 11.01 15.19
C TYR A 52 8.81 11.54 14.98
N PRO A 53 9.84 10.67 14.95
CA PRO A 53 11.22 11.12 14.82
C PRO A 53 11.48 11.98 13.58
N GLY A 54 12.31 13.01 13.72
CA GLY A 54 12.65 13.93 12.64
C GLY A 54 11.78 15.19 12.56
N PHE A 55 10.75 15.30 13.40
CA PHE A 55 9.97 16.52 13.59
C PHE A 55 10.30 17.09 14.97
N MET A 56 10.98 18.25 15.01
CA MET A 56 11.32 18.95 16.26
C MET A 56 10.11 19.72 16.81
N ASP A 57 9.31 20.27 15.90
CA ASP A 57 8.01 20.85 16.20
C ASP A 57 6.91 19.81 15.96
N ASN A 58 5.78 19.99 16.62
CA ASN A 58 4.62 19.12 16.44
C ASN A 58 4.08 19.20 15.00
N ILE A 59 3.49 18.11 14.51
CA ILE A 59 2.85 18.05 13.18
C ILE A 59 1.45 17.45 13.29
N SER A 60 0.50 17.95 12.49
CA SER A 60 -0.82 17.32 12.43
C SER A 60 -0.74 15.94 11.76
N GLY A 61 -1.63 15.03 12.16
CA GLY A 61 -1.69 13.70 11.56
C GLY A 61 -2.03 13.71 10.08
N PHE A 62 -2.89 14.64 9.66
CA PHE A 62 -3.18 14.89 8.25
C PHE A 62 -1.94 15.32 7.46
N ASP A 63 -1.18 16.31 7.97
CA ASP A 63 0.01 16.81 7.27
C ASP A 63 1.11 15.75 7.18
N LEU A 64 1.28 14.95 8.24
CA LEU A 64 2.24 13.84 8.21
C LEU A 64 1.83 12.78 7.18
N ALA A 65 0.56 12.39 7.14
CA ALA A 65 0.05 11.47 6.11
C ALA A 65 0.28 12.00 4.69
N GLN A 66 -0.02 13.28 4.46
CA GLN A 66 0.18 13.94 3.17
C GLN A 66 1.65 13.94 2.77
N LYS A 67 2.56 14.31 3.69
CA LYS A 67 4.02 14.26 3.44
C LYS A 67 4.51 12.86 3.07
N LEU A 68 4.02 11.81 3.73
CA LEU A 68 4.38 10.43 3.41
C LEU A 68 3.88 10.02 2.01
N SER A 69 2.64 10.37 1.67
CA SER A 69 2.07 10.11 0.34
C SER A 69 2.83 10.87 -0.76
N ASP A 70 3.16 12.14 -0.53
CA ASP A 70 3.90 12.96 -1.49
C ASP A 70 5.35 12.50 -1.66
N HIS A 71 5.98 11.96 -0.61
CA HIS A 71 7.28 11.32 -0.73
C HIS A 71 7.20 10.12 -1.69
N CYS A 72 6.20 9.24 -1.57
CA CYS A 72 5.99 8.17 -2.53
C CYS A 72 5.78 8.69 -3.97
N LYS A 73 4.93 9.71 -4.15
CA LYS A 73 4.68 10.32 -5.47
C LYS A 73 5.93 10.93 -6.09
N SER A 74 6.83 11.53 -5.29
CA SER A 74 8.10 12.07 -5.77
C SER A 74 9.02 11.01 -6.40
N PHE A 75 8.85 9.74 -5.99
CA PHE A 75 9.52 8.58 -6.58
C PHE A 75 8.72 7.92 -7.72
N LYS A 76 7.65 8.57 -8.22
CA LYS A 76 6.73 8.04 -9.23
C LYS A 76 6.12 6.70 -8.79
N ILE A 77 5.75 6.62 -7.52
CA ILE A 77 4.97 5.50 -6.97
C ILE A 77 3.51 5.94 -7.01
N GLU A 78 2.70 5.25 -7.81
CA GLU A 78 1.26 5.49 -7.89
C GLU A 78 0.54 4.68 -6.81
N ILE A 79 -0.47 5.29 -6.18
CA ILE A 79 -1.29 4.64 -5.16
C ILE A 79 -2.68 4.42 -5.72
N MET A 80 -3.12 3.17 -5.75
CA MET A 80 -4.47 2.81 -6.18
C MET A 80 -5.43 2.96 -5.01
N GLU A 81 -5.96 4.17 -4.84
CA GLU A 81 -6.94 4.50 -3.82
C GLU A 81 -8.33 3.90 -4.14
N TYR A 82 -9.21 3.85 -3.14
CA TYR A 82 -10.56 3.30 -3.26
C TYR A 82 -10.62 1.89 -3.88
N SER A 83 -9.61 1.07 -3.62
CA SER A 83 -9.40 -0.25 -4.21
C SER A 83 -9.27 -1.34 -3.14
N PRO A 84 -10.40 -1.74 -2.52
CA PRO A 84 -10.39 -2.78 -1.49
C PRO A 84 -10.04 -4.14 -2.09
N ILE A 85 -9.15 -4.86 -1.41
CA ILE A 85 -8.91 -6.29 -1.67
C ILE A 85 -9.90 -7.11 -0.83
N GLU A 86 -10.72 -7.90 -1.51
CA GLU A 86 -11.79 -8.71 -0.91
C GLU A 86 -11.33 -10.13 -0.56
N SER A 87 -10.41 -10.68 -1.34
CA SER A 87 -9.90 -12.03 -1.14
C SER A 87 -8.48 -12.19 -1.64
N ILE A 88 -7.79 -13.18 -1.07
CA ILE A 88 -6.45 -13.61 -1.44
C ILE A 88 -6.52 -15.12 -1.65
N GLU A 89 -6.11 -15.57 -2.83
CA GLU A 89 -6.04 -16.99 -3.19
C GLU A 89 -4.59 -17.34 -3.56
N GLU A 90 -4.03 -18.40 -2.98
CA GLU A 90 -2.77 -18.96 -3.44
C GLU A 90 -2.97 -19.67 -4.79
N VAL A 91 -2.10 -19.39 -5.74
CA VAL A 91 -2.07 -20.03 -7.06
C VAL A 91 -0.79 -20.84 -7.16
N ARG A 92 -0.93 -22.16 -7.36
CA ARG A 92 0.20 -23.07 -7.61
C ARG A 92 0.38 -23.29 -9.10
N HIS A 93 1.62 -23.17 -9.55
CA HIS A 93 2.01 -23.37 -10.94
C HIS A 93 2.54 -24.78 -11.15
N ASN A 94 2.45 -25.28 -12.39
CA ASN A 94 2.86 -26.64 -12.73
C ASN A 94 4.39 -26.86 -12.60
N ASP A 95 5.17 -25.79 -12.63
CA ASP A 95 6.63 -25.78 -12.44
C ASP A 95 7.05 -25.78 -10.96
N GLY A 96 6.09 -25.88 -10.03
CA GLY A 96 6.32 -25.78 -8.59
C GLY A 96 6.40 -24.35 -8.06
N GLY A 97 6.27 -23.34 -8.93
CA GLY A 97 6.16 -21.94 -8.56
C GLY A 97 4.87 -21.63 -7.81
N LYS A 98 4.86 -20.49 -7.12
CA LYS A 98 3.71 -19.99 -6.37
C LYS A 98 3.50 -18.50 -6.65
N SER A 99 2.24 -18.10 -6.77
CA SER A 99 1.81 -16.71 -6.78
C SER A 99 0.53 -16.53 -5.98
N TYR A 100 0.02 -15.30 -5.95
CA TYR A 100 -1.22 -14.94 -5.28
C TYR A 100 -2.15 -14.23 -6.26
N LYS A 101 -3.44 -14.51 -6.15
CA LYS A 101 -4.52 -13.85 -6.88
C LYS A 101 -5.36 -13.05 -5.89
N PHE A 102 -5.63 -11.80 -6.24
CA PHE A 102 -6.35 -10.84 -5.42
C PHE A 102 -7.58 -10.36 -6.15
N LYS A 103 -8.74 -10.38 -5.49
CA LYS A 103 -9.95 -9.75 -6.01
C LYS A 103 -10.04 -8.32 -5.49
N CYS A 104 -10.03 -7.34 -6.37
CA CYS A 104 -10.16 -5.92 -6.05
C CYS A 104 -11.51 -5.38 -6.51
N SER A 105 -12.32 -4.85 -5.59
CA SER A 105 -13.68 -4.39 -5.88
C SER A 105 -13.73 -2.99 -6.49
N GLY A 106 -12.82 -2.09 -6.11
CA GLY A 106 -12.81 -0.68 -6.49
C GLY A 106 -12.79 -0.41 -7.99
N GLU A 107 -11.96 -1.17 -8.73
CA GLU A 107 -11.89 -1.12 -10.20
C GLU A 107 -12.51 -2.35 -10.88
N ASN A 108 -13.20 -3.22 -10.13
CA ASN A 108 -13.62 -4.56 -10.58
C ASN A 108 -12.48 -5.29 -11.32
N SER A 109 -11.36 -5.44 -10.61
CA SER A 109 -10.09 -5.94 -11.14
C SER A 109 -9.58 -7.17 -10.38
N VAL A 110 -8.73 -7.94 -11.03
CA VAL A 110 -7.97 -9.04 -10.43
C VAL A 110 -6.49 -8.72 -10.57
N ILE A 111 -5.78 -8.81 -9.46
CA ILE A 111 -4.33 -8.59 -9.42
C ILE A 111 -3.66 -9.93 -9.16
N TYR A 112 -2.58 -10.21 -9.87
CA TYR A 112 -1.69 -11.33 -9.59
C TYR A 112 -0.35 -10.80 -9.11
N ALA A 113 0.17 -11.34 -8.01
CA ALA A 113 1.48 -10.99 -7.50
C ALA A 113 2.31 -12.20 -7.07
N GLY A 114 3.62 -12.13 -7.23
CA GLY A 114 4.55 -13.16 -6.74
C GLY A 114 4.70 -13.12 -5.21
N ALA A 115 4.65 -11.92 -4.64
CA ALA A 115 4.72 -11.69 -3.20
C ALA A 115 3.65 -10.69 -2.73
N ILE A 116 3.49 -10.60 -1.41
CA ILE A 116 2.51 -9.72 -0.75
C ILE A 116 3.12 -9.07 0.50
N ILE A 117 2.84 -7.78 0.71
CA ILE A 117 2.99 -7.09 1.99
C ILE A 117 1.60 -6.70 2.49
N ILE A 118 1.23 -7.19 3.68
CA ILE A 118 -0.03 -6.83 4.34
C ILE A 118 0.24 -5.68 5.32
N ALA A 119 -0.22 -4.48 4.96
CA ALA A 119 -0.07 -3.25 5.73
C ALA A 119 -1.43 -2.57 5.99
N THR A 120 -2.49 -3.36 6.16
CA THR A 120 -3.89 -2.91 6.30
C THR A 120 -4.18 -2.14 7.59
N GLY A 121 -3.24 -2.14 8.55
CA GLY A 121 -3.43 -1.62 9.89
C GLY A 121 -4.49 -2.39 10.68
N ALA A 122 -4.94 -1.78 11.77
CA ALA A 122 -6.05 -2.23 12.60
C ALA A 122 -6.95 -1.01 12.89
N ARG A 123 -8.18 -1.23 13.37
CA ARG A 123 -9.02 -0.18 13.97
C ARG A 123 -9.29 -0.58 15.43
N PRO A 124 -9.13 0.33 16.40
CA PRO A 124 -9.50 0.07 17.79
C PRO A 124 -11.01 -0.10 17.95
#